data_AF-A0A6B1H1W2-F1
#
_entry.id   AF-A0A6B1H1W2-F1
#
_cell.length_a   1.000
_cell.length_b   1.000
_cell.length_c   1.000
_cell.angle_alpha   90.00
_cell.angle_beta   90.00
_cell.angle_gamma   90.00
#
_symmetry.space_group_name_H-M   'P 1'
#
loop_
_entity.id
_entity.type
_entity.pdbx_description
1 polymer ?
#
loop_
_entity_poly.entity_id
_entity_poly.type
_entity_poly.pdbx_seq_one_letter_code
_entity_poly.pdbx_strand_id
1 'polypeptide(L)'
;MRAVDRSVLSLERDGIPTSWVEVRCSEDRAAGSRLELTHSFLWSPHWDEYGPGSAGVGWELGLLRLALHLEHPNEPQPDEAAFATSPAGKALIAGSSEAWGEAAIAAGMDTDAAQAAADRTTAFYTGA
;
A
#
# COMPACT_ATOMS: atom_id res chain seq x y z
N MET A 1 -10.47 27.54 -9.55
CA MET A 1 -9.71 26.67 -8.62
C MET A 1 -10.74 25.74 -7.99
N ARG A 2 -10.71 24.43 -8.31
CA ARG A 2 -11.72 23.48 -7.82
C ARG A 2 -11.36 22.99 -6.42
N ALA A 3 -12.38 22.70 -5.62
CA ALA A 3 -12.22 22.26 -4.24
C ALA A 3 -11.39 20.96 -4.23
N VAL A 4 -10.22 21.03 -3.59
CA VAL A 4 -9.46 19.84 -3.20
C VAL A 4 -9.83 19.63 -1.75
N ASP A 5 -10.47 18.50 -1.45
CA ASP A 5 -10.59 18.10 -0.06
C ASP A 5 -9.27 17.41 0.33
N ARG A 6 -8.66 17.91 1.42
CA ARG A 6 -7.38 17.46 1.93
C ARG A 6 -7.57 17.12 3.39
N SER A 7 -7.34 15.86 3.71
CA SER A 7 -7.31 15.38 5.08
C SER A 7 -5.92 14.83 5.40
N VAL A 8 -5.37 15.24 6.54
CA VAL A 8 -4.12 14.71 7.07
C VAL A 8 -4.43 14.08 8.42
N LEU A 9 -4.04 12.81 8.57
CA LEU A 9 -4.25 12.04 9.78
C LEU A 9 -2.90 11.64 10.37
N SER A 10 -2.74 11.81 11.67
CA SER A 10 -1.66 11.20 12.45
C SER A 10 -2.09 9.81 12.89
N LEU A 11 -1.30 8.80 12.56
CA LEU A 11 -1.51 7.43 13.02
C LEU A 11 -0.59 7.15 14.20
N GLU A 12 -1.20 6.87 15.36
CA GLU A 12 -0.52 6.51 16.60
C GLU A 12 -0.98 5.11 17.04
N ARG A 13 -0.03 4.22 17.33
CA ARG A 13 -0.30 2.87 17.87
C ARG A 13 0.78 2.54 18.89
N ASP A 14 0.39 1.98 20.03
CA ASP A 14 1.34 1.59 21.09
C ASP A 14 2.47 0.72 20.53
N GLY A 15 3.72 1.14 20.82
CA GLY A 15 4.92 0.45 20.36
C GLY A 15 5.31 0.73 18.90
N ILE A 16 4.63 1.64 18.19
CA ILE A 16 4.95 1.99 16.79
C ILE A 16 5.22 3.49 16.67
N PRO A 17 6.31 3.89 15.99
CA PRO A 17 6.56 5.29 15.70
C PRO A 17 5.38 5.94 14.97
N THR A 18 5.08 7.19 15.31
CA THR A 18 4.06 7.98 14.63
C THR A 18 4.33 8.04 13.13
N SER A 19 3.26 7.92 12.34
CA SER A 19 3.28 8.15 10.90
C SER A 19 2.14 9.07 10.47
N TRP A 20 2.24 9.63 9.28
CA TRP A 20 1.27 10.59 8.74
C TRP A 20 0.74 10.11 7.40
N VAL A 21 -0.58 10.12 7.28
CA VAL A 21 -1.27 9.82 6.03
C VAL A 21 -1.96 11.08 5.54
N GLU A 22 -1.61 11.50 4.34
CA GLU A 22 -2.32 12.53 3.62
C GLU A 22 -3.17 11.89 2.52
N VAL A 23 -4.45 12.24 2.50
CA VAL A 23 -5.38 11.85 1.46
C VAL A 23 -5.91 13.12 0.79
N ARG A 24 -5.81 13.17 -0.53
CA ARG A 24 -6.34 14.25 -1.35
C ARG A 24 -7.34 13.67 -2.33
N CYS A 25 -8.52 14.28 -2.39
CA CYS A 25 -9.53 13.96 -3.38
C CYS A 25 -9.80 15.19 -4.25
N SER A 26 -9.79 14.99 -5.56
CA SER A 26 -10.08 16.04 -6.53
C SER A 26 -11.00 15.52 -7.63
N GLU A 27 -11.82 16.40 -8.19
CA GLU A 27 -12.65 16.04 -9.35
C GLU A 27 -11.78 15.75 -10.57
N ASP A 28 -11.95 14.57 -11.16
CA ASP A 28 -11.46 14.22 -12.49
C ASP A 28 -12.63 14.21 -13.47
N ARG A 29 -12.68 15.21 -14.35
CA ARG A 29 -13.83 15.38 -15.27
C ARG A 29 -13.99 14.21 -16.27
N ALA A 30 -12.96 13.41 -16.49
CA ALA A 30 -13.01 12.26 -17.40
C ALA A 30 -13.21 10.93 -16.67
N ALA A 31 -12.76 10.82 -15.42
CA ALA A 31 -12.71 9.56 -14.67
C ALA A 31 -13.46 9.57 -13.32
N GLY A 32 -14.17 10.64 -12.96
CA GLY A 32 -14.91 10.76 -11.70
C GLY A 32 -14.10 11.52 -10.64
N SER A 33 -13.49 10.79 -9.70
CA SER A 33 -12.68 11.36 -8.62
C SER A 33 -11.26 10.81 -8.65
N ARG A 34 -10.26 11.67 -8.48
CA ARG A 34 -8.86 11.28 -8.31
C ARG A 34 -8.51 11.28 -6.83
N LEU A 35 -8.17 10.10 -6.32
CA LEU A 35 -7.64 9.88 -4.98
C LEU A 35 -6.11 9.85 -5.04
N GLU A 36 -5.46 10.67 -4.24
CA GLU A 36 -4.01 10.63 -4.03
C GLU A 36 -3.75 10.35 -2.55
N LEU A 37 -2.92 9.34 -2.28
CA LEU A 37 -2.53 8.95 -0.92
C LEU A 37 -1.02 9.09 -0.77
N THR A 38 -0.58 9.70 0.32
CA THR A 38 0.82 9.77 0.71
C THR A 38 0.95 9.33 2.15
N HIS A 39 1.72 8.26 2.38
CA HIS A 39 2.07 7.79 3.72
C HIS A 39 3.53 8.12 3.97
N SER A 40 3.78 8.92 5.01
CA SER A 40 5.11 9.34 5.44
C SER A 40 5.35 8.94 6.87
N PHE A 41 6.58 8.60 7.20
CA PHE A 41 6.98 8.14 8.52
C PHE A 41 8.45 8.43 8.73
N LEU A 42 8.86 8.38 10.00
CA LEU A 42 10.26 8.43 10.34
C LEU A 42 10.93 7.11 9.96
N TRP A 43 12.18 7.20 9.50
CA TRP A 43 13.00 6.03 9.18
C TRP A 43 13.08 5.07 10.37
N SER A 44 12.99 3.77 10.12
CA SER A 44 12.99 2.74 11.16
C SER A 44 13.70 1.47 10.69
N PRO A 45 14.15 0.59 11.62
CA PRO A 45 14.70 -0.72 11.26
C PRO A 45 13.74 -1.57 10.41
N HIS A 46 12.43 -1.37 10.57
CA HIS A 46 11.43 -2.06 9.76
C HIS A 46 11.48 -1.64 8.28
N TRP A 47 11.83 -0.39 8.01
CA TRP A 47 12.07 0.09 6.63
C TRP A 47 13.37 -0.48 6.06
N ASP A 48 14.43 -0.62 6.87
CA ASP A 48 15.67 -1.27 6.42
C ASP A 48 15.43 -2.74 6.04
N GLU A 49 14.52 -3.42 6.73
CA GLU A 49 14.18 -4.81 6.47
C GLU A 49 13.21 -4.97 5.29
N TYR A 50 12.10 -4.25 5.24
CA TYR A 50 11.03 -4.51 4.26
C TYR A 50 10.93 -3.44 3.16
N GLY A 51 11.77 -2.41 3.22
CA GLY A 51 11.79 -1.34 2.24
C GLY A 51 10.42 -0.67 2.06
N PRO A 52 10.13 -0.09 0.87
CA PRO A 52 8.85 0.54 0.61
C PRO A 52 7.65 -0.43 0.59
N GLY A 53 7.88 -1.73 0.41
CA GLY A 53 6.83 -2.75 0.49
C GLY A 53 6.14 -2.78 1.86
N SER A 54 6.85 -2.43 2.94
CA SER A 54 6.29 -2.34 4.30
C SER A 54 5.12 -1.36 4.45
N ALA A 55 5.12 -0.29 3.65
CA ALA A 55 4.07 0.72 3.67
C ALA A 55 3.13 0.55 2.47
N GLY A 56 3.67 0.22 1.30
CA GLY A 56 2.96 0.25 0.03
C GLY A 56 1.94 -0.86 -0.18
N VAL A 57 2.33 -2.12 0.06
CA VAL A 57 1.50 -3.30 -0.27
C VAL A 57 0.18 -3.28 0.51
N GLY A 58 0.23 -2.93 1.81
CA GLY A 58 -0.97 -2.79 2.63
C GLY A 58 -1.94 -1.71 2.12
N TRP A 59 -1.42 -0.59 1.62
CA TRP A 59 -2.26 0.44 1.00
C TRP A 59 -2.91 -0.03 -0.29
N GLU A 60 -2.19 -0.75 -1.15
CA GLU A 60 -2.78 -1.28 -2.39
C GLU A 60 -3.87 -2.31 -2.12
N LEU A 61 -3.68 -3.19 -1.13
CA LEU A 61 -4.73 -4.11 -0.67
C LEU A 61 -5.94 -3.36 -0.09
N GLY A 62 -5.71 -2.31 0.69
CA GLY A 62 -6.78 -1.44 1.21
C GLY A 62 -7.55 -0.71 0.09
N LEU A 63 -6.84 -0.21 -0.92
CA LEU A 63 -7.42 0.48 -2.07
C LEU A 63 -8.20 -0.50 -2.98
N LEU A 64 -7.74 -1.74 -3.15
CA LEU A 64 -8.51 -2.79 -3.82
C LEU A 64 -9.84 -3.03 -3.12
N ARG A 65 -9.83 -3.16 -1.78
CA ARG A 65 -11.07 -3.32 -1.00
C ARG A 65 -11.99 -2.11 -1.11
N LEU A 66 -11.42 -0.91 -1.14
CA LEU A 66 -12.20 0.31 -1.39
C LEU A 66 -12.86 0.27 -2.78
N ALA A 67 -12.14 -0.12 -3.83
CA ALA A 67 -12.70 -0.26 -5.17
C ALA A 67 -13.86 -1.28 -5.20
N LEU A 68 -13.66 -2.46 -4.61
CA LEU A 68 -14.69 -3.49 -4.48
C LEU A 68 -15.91 -2.98 -3.71
N HIS A 69 -15.71 -2.23 -2.63
CA HIS A 69 -16.81 -1.65 -1.86
C HIS A 69 -17.60 -0.60 -2.67
N LEU A 70 -16.93 0.21 -3.48
CA LEU A 70 -17.60 1.20 -4.33
C LEU A 70 -18.41 0.55 -5.46
N GLU A 71 -17.90 -0.54 -6.05
CA GLU A 71 -18.58 -1.30 -7.10
C GLU A 71 -19.73 -2.15 -6.55
N HIS A 72 -19.54 -2.75 -5.38
CA HIS A 72 -20.44 -3.72 -4.76
C HIS A 72 -20.73 -3.37 -3.28
N PRO A 73 -21.45 -2.27 -2.99
CA PRO A 73 -21.55 -1.71 -1.64
C PRO A 73 -22.29 -2.59 -0.62
N ASN A 74 -23.10 -3.53 -1.08
CA ASN A 74 -23.89 -4.42 -0.23
C ASN A 74 -23.31 -5.85 -0.15
N GLU A 75 -22.22 -6.13 -0.87
CA GLU A 75 -21.61 -7.46 -0.85
C GLU A 75 -20.62 -7.57 0.32
N PRO A 76 -20.52 -8.76 0.94
CA PRO A 76 -19.52 -9.00 1.96
C PRO A 76 -18.12 -8.85 1.34
N GLN A 77 -17.24 -8.14 2.05
CA GLN A 77 -15.85 -7.99 1.64
C GLN A 77 -15.14 -9.36 1.71
N PRO A 78 -14.24 -9.67 0.75
CA PRO A 78 -13.43 -10.88 0.81
C PRO A 78 -12.64 -10.93 2.13
N ASP A 79 -12.54 -12.12 2.72
CA ASP A 79 -11.68 -12.34 3.87
C ASP A 79 -10.21 -12.15 3.46
N GLU A 80 -9.48 -11.32 4.21
CA GLU A 80 -8.13 -10.89 3.87
C GLU A 80 -7.13 -12.05 3.93
N ALA A 81 -7.23 -12.90 4.95
CA ALA A 81 -6.34 -14.04 5.12
C ALA A 81 -6.58 -15.13 4.05
N ALA A 82 -7.86 -15.40 3.74
CA ALA A 82 -8.22 -16.31 2.66
C ALA A 82 -7.78 -15.77 1.29
N PHE A 83 -7.94 -14.46 1.06
CA PHE A 83 -7.48 -13.84 -0.18
C PHE A 83 -5.96 -13.92 -0.32
N ALA A 84 -5.20 -13.53 0.71
CA ALA A 84 -3.74 -13.52 0.68
C ALA A 84 -3.11 -14.90 0.40
N THR A 85 -3.81 -15.98 0.75
CA THR A 85 -3.38 -17.36 0.49
C THR A 85 -3.90 -17.93 -0.83
N SER A 86 -4.87 -17.27 -1.48
CA SER A 86 -5.40 -17.67 -2.79
C SER A 86 -4.39 -17.42 -3.93
N PRO A 87 -4.50 -18.14 -5.08
CA PRO A 87 -3.62 -17.89 -6.22
C PRO A 87 -3.67 -16.44 -6.73
N ALA A 88 -4.86 -15.83 -6.76
CA ALA A 88 -5.04 -14.46 -7.21
C ALA A 88 -4.43 -13.45 -6.24
N GLY A 89 -4.64 -13.64 -4.93
CA GLY A 89 -4.04 -12.78 -3.91
C GLY A 89 -2.52 -12.88 -3.88
N LYS A 90 -1.96 -14.10 -3.96
CA LYS A 90 -0.50 -14.29 -4.05
C LYS A 90 0.09 -13.59 -5.26
N ALA A 91 -0.55 -13.68 -6.44
CA ALA A 91 -0.09 -13.00 -7.64
C ALA A 91 -0.15 -11.48 -7.51
N LEU A 92 -1.23 -10.93 -6.94
CA LEU A 92 -1.36 -9.50 -6.70
C LEU A 92 -0.33 -8.98 -5.69
N ILE A 93 -0.14 -9.68 -4.57
CA ILE A 93 0.81 -9.32 -3.52
C ILE A 93 2.25 -9.37 -4.04
N ALA A 94 2.60 -10.41 -4.80
CA ALA A 94 3.92 -10.53 -5.41
C ALA A 94 4.20 -9.39 -6.40
N GLY A 95 3.25 -9.11 -7.31
CA GLY A 95 3.39 -8.01 -8.27
C GLY A 95 3.46 -6.63 -7.60
N SER A 96 2.67 -6.40 -6.54
CA SER A 96 2.73 -5.20 -5.72
C SER A 96 4.11 -5.04 -5.06
N SER A 97 4.62 -6.12 -4.45
CA SER A 97 5.92 -6.10 -3.79
C SER A 97 7.06 -5.84 -4.78
N GLU A 98 7.02 -6.47 -5.96
CA GLU A 98 7.96 -6.25 -7.07
C GLU A 98 7.94 -4.79 -7.53
N ALA A 99 6.76 -4.22 -7.79
CA ALA A 99 6.62 -2.82 -8.21
C ALA A 99 7.19 -1.83 -7.17
N TRP A 100 7.01 -2.10 -5.88
CA TRP A 100 7.64 -1.31 -4.82
C TRP A 100 9.16 -1.50 -4.77
N GLY A 101 9.67 -2.69 -5.07
CA GLY A 101 11.09 -2.95 -5.27
C GLY A 101 11.67 -2.14 -6.42
N GLU A 102 11.01 -2.14 -7.58
CA GLU A 102 11.38 -1.33 -8.76
C GLU A 102 11.38 0.17 -8.43
N ALA A 103 10.37 0.65 -7.70
CA ALA A 103 10.31 2.03 -7.24
C ALA A 103 11.47 2.37 -6.28
N ALA A 104 11.88 1.44 -5.41
CA ALA A 104 13.03 1.61 -4.53
C ALA A 104 14.33 1.76 -5.33
N ILE A 105 14.52 0.92 -6.36
CA ILE A 105 15.68 0.97 -7.26
C ILE A 105 15.71 2.31 -8.00
N ALA A 106 14.56 2.74 -8.53
CA ALA A 106 14.43 4.03 -9.20
C ALA A 106 14.73 5.22 -8.25
N ALA A 107 14.46 5.05 -6.96
CA ALA A 107 14.81 6.01 -5.91
C ALA A 107 16.27 5.93 -5.43
N GLY A 108 17.08 5.01 -5.99
CA GLY A 108 18.51 4.88 -5.73
C GLY A 108 18.90 3.83 -4.69
N MET A 109 17.98 2.95 -4.28
CA MET A 109 18.33 1.79 -3.47
C MET A 109 19.17 0.79 -4.29
N ASP A 110 20.08 0.09 -3.63
CA ASP A 110 20.81 -1.03 -4.23
C ASP A 110 19.84 -2.10 -4.75
N THR A 111 20.13 -2.66 -5.92
CA THR A 111 19.23 -3.60 -6.63
C THR A 111 19.00 -4.88 -5.84
N ASP A 112 20.07 -5.48 -5.31
CA ASP A 112 19.95 -6.73 -4.56
C ASP A 112 19.23 -6.50 -3.22
N ALA A 113 19.49 -5.37 -2.57
CA ALA A 113 18.80 -4.98 -1.35
C ALA A 113 17.29 -4.75 -1.58
N ALA A 114 16.92 -4.05 -2.65
CA ALA A 114 15.53 -3.78 -3.00
C ALA A 114 14.77 -5.07 -3.35
N GLN A 115 15.37 -5.96 -4.13
CA GLN A 115 14.77 -7.25 -4.45
C GLN A 115 14.59 -8.11 -3.19
N ALA A 116 15.60 -8.18 -2.32
CA ALA A 116 15.50 -8.94 -1.09
C ALA A 116 14.42 -8.37 -0.14
N ALA A 117 14.20 -7.06 -0.14
CA ALA A 117 13.11 -6.43 0.61
C ALA A 117 11.73 -6.81 0.02
N ALA A 118 11.57 -6.75 -1.30
CA ALA A 118 10.34 -7.18 -1.99
C ALA A 118 10.01 -8.66 -1.72
N ASP A 119 11.02 -9.53 -1.73
CA ASP A 119 10.86 -10.96 -1.44
C ASP A 119 10.39 -11.17 0.01
N ARG A 120 10.99 -10.48 0.99
CA ARG A 120 10.58 -10.52 2.40
C ARG A 120 9.14 -10.02 2.58
N THR A 121 8.76 -8.93 1.93
CA THR A 121 7.38 -8.42 1.98
C THR A 121 6.40 -9.42 1.37
N THR A 122 6.74 -10.04 0.25
CA THR A 122 5.90 -11.07 -0.38
C THR A 122 5.70 -12.26 0.55
N ALA A 123 6.79 -12.76 1.16
CA ALA A 123 6.74 -13.86 2.12
C ALA A 123 5.86 -13.51 3.34
N PHE A 124 6.01 -12.30 3.88
CA PHE A 124 5.21 -11.81 5.01
C PHE A 124 3.70 -11.87 4.72
N TYR A 125 3.25 -11.37 3.58
CA TYR A 125 1.82 -11.32 3.25
C TYR A 125 1.25 -12.67 2.79
N THR A 126 2.05 -13.50 2.11
CA THR A 126 1.58 -14.76 1.49
C THR A 126 1.81 -16.01 2.34
N GLY A 127 2.62 -15.90 3.40
CA GLY A 127 3.08 -17.02 4.22
C GLY A 127 4.01 -17.99 3.51
N ALA A 128 4.68 -17.54 2.44
CA ALA A 128 5.64 -18.31 1.65
C ALA A 128 7.02 -18.43 2.32
#